data_AF-A0A3M1SRB1-F1
#
_entry.id   AF-A0A3M1SRB1-F1
#
_cell.length_a   1.000
_cell.length_b   1.000
_cell.length_c   1.000
_cell.angle_alpha   90.00
_cell.angle_beta   90.00
_cell.angle_gamma   90.00
#
_symmetry.space_group_name_H-M   'P 1'
#
loop_
_entity.id
_entity.type
_entity.pdbx_description
1 polymer ?
#
loop_
_entity_poly.entity_id
_entity_poly.type
_entity_poly.pdbx_seq_one_letter_code
_entity_poly.pdbx_strand_id
1 'polypeptide(L)'
;MDPTPSSKHEHVFAIVRADDFHSADTPVCVRVTVKKVVFTEERARQEVDRLNALRSADDGVEYFWQVTRLERCPAEQQERGT
;
A
#
# COMPACT_ATOMS: atom_id res chain seq x y z
N MET A 1 -0.28 13.17 34.56
CA MET A 1 -0.78 12.07 33.72
C MET A 1 -0.17 12.26 32.35
N ASP A 2 0.84 11.47 32.01
CA ASP A 2 1.39 11.44 30.66
C ASP A 2 0.38 10.76 29.72
N PRO A 3 0.02 11.36 28.57
CA PRO A 3 -0.82 10.68 27.60
C PRO A 3 -0.03 9.50 27.03
N THR A 4 -0.50 8.29 27.31
CA THR A 4 0.03 7.07 26.69
C THR A 4 -0.08 7.21 25.17
N PRO A 5 1.01 7.09 24.39
CA PRO A 5 0.94 7.25 22.95
C PRO A 5 0.09 6.12 22.39
N SER A 6 -1.14 6.43 22.01
CA SER A 6 -2.04 5.49 21.36
C SER A 6 -1.53 5.23 19.94
N SER A 7 -0.57 4.31 19.81
CA SER A 7 -0.15 3.76 18.53
C SER A 7 -1.25 2.83 18.00
N LYS A 8 -2.40 3.40 17.65
CA LYS A 8 -3.53 2.65 17.08
C LYS A 8 -3.25 2.19 15.63
N HIS A 9 -2.15 2.66 15.05
CA HIS A 9 -1.83 2.48 13.65
C HIS A 9 -0.38 2.04 13.49
N GLU A 10 -0.18 0.95 12.78
CA GLU A 10 1.16 0.51 12.38
C GLU A 10 1.56 1.23 11.10
N HIS A 11 2.77 1.81 11.07
CA HIS A 11 3.30 2.41 9.85
C HIS A 11 3.71 1.31 8.87
N VAL A 12 3.16 1.41 7.66
CA VAL A 12 3.41 0.47 6.57
C VAL A 12 3.63 1.25 5.27
N PHE A 13 4.02 0.54 4.22
CA PHE A 13 4.30 1.10 2.91
C PHE A 13 3.39 0.42 1.90
N ALA A 14 2.51 1.18 1.26
CA ALA A 14 1.66 0.69 0.18
C ALA A 14 2.40 0.84 -1.14
N ILE A 15 2.44 -0.23 -1.92
CA ILE A 15 2.93 -0.26 -3.29
C ILE A 15 1.75 0.02 -4.19
N VAL A 16 1.85 1.10 -4.95
CA VAL A 16 0.77 1.67 -5.75
C VAL A 16 1.13 1.54 -7.23
N ARG A 17 0.15 1.13 -8.03
CA ARG A 17 0.20 1.21 -9.49
C ARG A 17 -0.66 2.38 -9.93
N ALA A 18 -0.10 3.26 -10.76
CA ALA A 18 -0.81 4.29 -11.50
C ALA A 18 -0.87 3.90 -12.98
N ASP A 19 -2.05 4.02 -13.57
CA ASP A 19 -2.34 3.74 -14.96
C ASP A 19 -2.64 5.08 -15.68
N ASP A 20 -1.64 5.59 -16.41
CA ASP A 20 -1.64 6.92 -17.04
C ASP A 20 -2.19 6.92 -18.47
N PHE A 21 -2.46 5.74 -19.04
CA PHE A 21 -3.11 5.61 -20.36
C PHE A 21 -4.61 5.94 -20.33
N HIS A 22 -5.19 6.12 -19.14
CA HIS A 22 -6.59 6.53 -18.97
C HIS A 22 -6.75 8.05 -19.13
N SER A 23 -7.90 8.49 -19.65
CA SER A 23 -8.20 9.92 -19.76
C SER A 23 -8.25 10.62 -18.39
N ALA A 24 -8.05 11.93 -18.38
CA ALA A 24 -8.19 12.76 -17.17
C ALA A 24 -9.57 12.61 -16.51
N ASP A 25 -10.61 12.34 -17.29
CA ASP A 25 -12.00 12.15 -16.84
C ASP A 25 -12.25 10.76 -16.21
N THR A 26 -11.30 9.83 -16.33
CA THR A 26 -11.43 8.50 -15.74
C THR A 26 -11.33 8.59 -14.21
N PRO A 27 -12.26 7.99 -13.44
CA PRO A 27 -12.21 8.02 -11.98
C PRO A 27 -10.88 7.51 -11.41
N VAL A 28 -10.37 8.17 -10.37
CA VAL A 28 -9.09 7.80 -9.71
C VAL A 28 -9.07 6.35 -9.25
N CYS A 29 -10.20 5.82 -8.76
CA CYS A 29 -10.30 4.43 -8.31
C CYS A 29 -10.11 3.39 -9.43
N VAL A 30 -10.19 3.80 -10.69
CA VAL A 30 -9.89 2.95 -11.87
C VAL A 30 -8.43 3.08 -12.27
N ARG A 31 -7.83 4.27 -12.08
CA ARG A 31 -6.44 4.57 -12.46
C ARG A 31 -5.40 4.18 -11.42
N VAL A 32 -5.80 3.97 -10.17
CA VAL A 32 -4.87 3.77 -9.05
C VAL A 32 -5.23 2.51 -8.28
N THR A 33 -4.28 1.60 -8.13
CA THR A 33 -4.47 0.35 -7.39
C THR A 33 -3.36 0.15 -6.36
N VAL A 34 -3.72 -0.20 -5.11
CA VAL A 34 -2.77 -0.73 -4.14
C VAL A 34 -2.50 -2.20 -4.47
N LYS A 35 -1.26 -2.50 -4.89
CA LYS A 35 -0.83 -3.86 -5.26
C LYS A 35 -0.44 -4.70 -4.06
N LYS A 36 0.22 -4.09 -3.08
CA LYS A 36 0.80 -4.79 -1.93
C LYS A 36 1.06 -3.81 -0.79
N VAL A 37 1.01 -4.30 0.43
CA VAL A 37 1.44 -3.56 1.63
C VAL A 37 2.63 -4.29 2.24
N VAL A 38 3.68 -3.56 2.59
CA VAL A 38 4.89 -4.09 3.24
C VAL A 38 5.24 -3.26 4.47
N PHE A 39 5.95 -3.85 5.42
CA PHE A 39 6.22 -3.22 6.72
C PHE A 39 7.53 -2.42 6.77
N THR A 40 8.38 -2.51 5.75
CA THR A 40 9.65 -1.79 5.71
C THR A 40 9.83 -1.03 4.41
N GLU A 41 10.50 0.12 4.50
CA GLU A 41 10.82 0.97 3.35
C GLU A 41 11.69 0.22 2.34
N GLU A 42 12.70 -0.51 2.82
CA GLU A 42 13.60 -1.28 1.96
C GLU A 42 12.85 -2.29 1.08
N ARG A 43 11.88 -2.99 1.66
CA ARG A 43 11.02 -3.92 0.91
C ARG A 43 10.14 -3.20 -0.09
N ALA A 44 9.65 -2.01 0.24
CA ALA A 44 8.84 -1.21 -0.67
C ALA A 44 9.66 -0.75 -1.88
N ARG A 45 10.88 -0.26 -1.63
CA ARG A 45 11.83 0.17 -2.65
C ARG A 45 12.23 -0.98 -3.57
N GLN A 46 12.68 -2.11 -3.01
CA GLN A 46 13.07 -3.30 -3.79
C GLN A 46 11.94 -3.79 -4.70
N GLU A 47 10.70 -3.80 -4.19
CA GLU A 47 9.56 -4.27 -4.97
C GLU A 47 9.14 -3.27 -6.05
N VAL A 48 9.17 -1.96 -5.77
CA VAL A 48 8.94 -0.94 -6.79
C VAL A 48 9.99 -0.98 -7.88
N ASP A 49 11.28 -1.10 -7.53
CA ASP A 49 12.38 -1.23 -8.49
C ASP A 49 12.20 -2.48 -9.36
N ARG A 50 11.84 -3.62 -8.75
CA ARG A 50 11.55 -4.87 -9.47
C ARG A 50 10.37 -4.72 -10.42
N LEU A 51 9.27 -4.10 -9.98
CA LEU A 51 8.08 -3.90 -10.81
C LEU A 51 8.35 -2.94 -11.97
N ASN A 52 9.08 -1.86 -11.71
CA ASN A 52 9.48 -0.90 -12.73
C ASN A 52 10.52 -1.45 -13.70
N ALA A 53 11.35 -2.41 -13.29
CA ALA A 53 12.25 -3.12 -14.20
C ALA A 53 11.51 -4.11 -15.12
N LEU A 54 10.32 -4.58 -14.73
CA LEU A 54 9.53 -5.55 -15.49
C LEU A 54 8.48 -4.90 -16.42
N ARG A 55 8.18 -3.62 -16.24
CA ARG A 55 7.20 -2.91 -17.09
C ARG A 55 7.78 -2.60 -18.46
N SER A 56 6.95 -2.60 -19.51
CA SER A 56 7.37 -2.02 -20.79
C SER A 56 7.32 -0.50 -20.71
N ALA A 57 8.21 0.18 -21.43
CA ALA A 57 8.20 1.65 -21.48
C ALA A 57 6.90 2.23 -22.05
N ASP A 58 6.22 1.47 -22.91
CA ASP A 58 5.02 1.89 -23.64
C ASP A 58 3.70 1.57 -22.91
N ASP A 59 3.75 0.90 -21.76
CA ASP A 59 2.54 0.41 -21.08
C ASP A 59 1.76 1.53 -20.38
N GLY A 60 2.33 2.73 -20.25
CA GLY A 60 1.69 3.86 -19.54
C GLY A 60 1.40 3.54 -18.07
N VAL A 61 2.22 2.67 -17.46
CA VAL A 61 2.08 2.23 -16.07
C VAL A 61 3.26 2.72 -15.26
N GLU A 62 2.98 3.28 -14.08
CA GLU A 62 4.00 3.61 -13.10
C GLU A 62 3.75 2.90 -11.77
N TYR A 63 4.84 2.39 -11.16
CA TYR A 63 4.80 1.88 -9.79
C TYR A 63 5.58 2.81 -8.88
N PHE A 64 4.98 3.13 -7.73
CA PHE A 64 5.62 3.88 -6.64
C PHE A 64 5.16 3.32 -5.30
N TRP A 65 5.79 3.77 -4.21
CA TRP A 65 5.36 3.42 -2.86
C TRP A 65 5.04 4.67 -2.05
N GLN A 66 4.11 4.52 -1.10
CA GLN A 66 3.70 5.60 -0.21
C GLN A 66 3.60 5.09 1.22
N VAL A 67 4.10 5.88 2.18
CA VAL A 67 3.92 5.62 3.61
C VAL A 67 2.44 5.74 3.96
N THR A 68 1.90 4.75 4.63
CA THR A 68 0.52 4.73 5.10
C THR A 68 0.40 4.04 6.46
N ARG A 69 -0.84 3.94 6.96
CA ARG A 69 -1.19 3.41 8.27
C ARG A 69 -2.10 2.21 8.11
N LEU A 70 -1.76 1.13 8.81
CA LEU A 70 -2.63 -0.05 8.91
C LEU A 70 -3.48 0.06 10.18
N GLU A 71 -4.79 0.15 10.01
CA GLU A 71 -5.76 0.01 11.09
C GLU A 71 -5.90 -1.47 11.44
N ARG A 72 -5.60 -1.84 12.69
CA ARG A 72 -5.86 -3.20 13.17
C ARG A 72 -7.34 -3.32 13.48
N CYS A 73 -8.05 -4.15 12.72
CA CYS A 73 -9.36 -4.62 13.14
C CYS A 73 -9.17 -5.42 14.44
N PRO A 74 -9.89 -5.12 15.53
CA PRO A 74 -9.85 -5.96 16.72
C PRO A 74 -10.22 -7.38 16.31
N ALA A 75 -9.31 -8.33 16.50
CA ALA A 75 -9.65 -9.74 16.31
C ALA A 75 -10.83 -10.05 17.24
N GLU A 76 -11.95 -10.53 16.69
CA GLU A 76 -12.94 -11.23 17.49
C GLU A 76 -12.19 -12.34 18.23
N GLN A 77 -12.24 -12.30 19.56
CA GLN A 77 -11.58 -13.28 20.40
C GLN A 77 -12.13 -14.65 20.02
N GLN A 78 -11.35 -15.44 19.28
CA GLN A 78 -11.71 -16.80 18.93
C GLN A 78 -11.79 -17.58 20.24
N GLU A 79 -13.02 -17.82 20.69
CA GLU A 79 -13.34 -18.56 21.90
C GLU A 79 -12.59 -19.88 21.85
N ARG A 80 -11.63 -20.05 22.78
CA ARG A 80 -11.12 -21.38 23.13
C ARG A 80 -12.26 -22.10 23.85
N GLY A 81 -13.16 -22.69 23.06
CA GLY A 81 -14.03 -23.77 23.50
C GLY A 81 -13.16 -24.92 23.97
N THR A 82 -13.36 -25.28 25.23
CA THR A 82 -12.65 -26.31 26.01
C THR A 82 -13.00 -27.72 25.54
#